data_AF-A0A7V8ZGN7-F1
#
_entry.id   AF-A0A7V8ZGN7-F1
#
_cell.length_a   1.000
_cell.length_b   1.000
_cell.length_c   1.000
_cell.angle_alpha   90.00
_cell.angle_beta   90.00
_cell.angle_gamma   90.00
#
_symmetry.space_group_name_H-M   'P 1'
#
loop_
_entity.id
_entity.type
_entity.pdbx_description
1 polymer ?
#
loop_
_entity_poly.entity_id
_entity_poly.type
_entity_poly.pdbx_seq_one_letter_code
_entity_poly.pdbx_strand_id
1 'polypeptide(L)' 'GPGGPRGVCVPRGGLHVWARLPAGTDDVALARRAADAGVVVSPGRRWFVGEPPGPFLRLSYAGEPPERIAEGVTRLASVL' A
#
# COMPACT_ATOMS: atom_id res chain seq x y z
N GLY A 1 16.71 -19.80 -1.66
CA GLY A 1 16.00 -20.86 -0.94
C GLY A 1 14.54 -20.46 -0.74
N PRO A 2 13.61 -21.40 -0.54
CA PRO A 2 12.20 -21.06 -0.33
C PRO A 2 12.06 -20.47 1.07
N GLY A 3 11.92 -19.15 1.17
CA GLY A 3 11.91 -18.45 2.45
C GLY A 3 12.22 -16.94 2.40
N GLY A 4 12.50 -16.36 1.23
CA GLY A 4 12.54 -14.91 1.08
C GLY A 4 11.13 -14.30 1.22
N PRO A 5 10.99 -13.06 1.76
CA PRO A 5 9.70 -12.39 1.86
C PRO A 5 9.05 -12.37 0.47
N ARG A 6 7.79 -12.79 0.39
CA ARG A 6 7.06 -12.99 -0.87
C ARG A 6 7.12 -11.72 -1.74
N GLY A 7 8.01 -11.73 -2.73
CA GLY A 7 8.00 -10.92 -3.95
C GLY A 7 7.74 -9.42 -3.78
N VAL A 8 8.62 -8.69 -3.08
CA VAL A 8 8.64 -7.22 -3.20
C VAL A 8 9.28 -6.89 -4.55
N CYS A 9 8.47 -6.52 -5.54
CA CYS A 9 8.97 -5.93 -6.78
C CYS A 9 9.32 -4.47 -6.47
N VAL A 10 10.61 -4.20 -6.28
CA VAL A 10 11.11 -2.83 -6.10
C VAL A 10 11.10 -2.16 -7.48
N PRO A 11 10.28 -1.10 -7.69
CA PRO A 11 10.27 -0.42 -8.97
C PRO A 11 11.62 0.26 -9.21
N ARG A 12 12.13 0.17 -10.45
CA ARG A 12 13.40 0.82 -10.86
C ARG A 12 13.25 2.33 -11.10
N GLY A 13 12.04 2.86 -10.94
CA GLY A 13 11.65 4.26 -11.14
C GLY A 13 10.14 4.41 -11.04
N GLY A 14 9.66 5.63 -10.84
CA GLY A 14 8.23 5.94 -10.66
C GLY A 14 7.96 6.71 -9.36
N LEU A 15 6.68 7.03 -9.14
CA LEU A 15 6.21 7.80 -7.97
C LEU A 15 5.29 6.98 -7.06
N HIS A 16 5.00 5.74 -7.44
CA HIS A 16 4.02 4.88 -6.80
C HIS A 16 4.50 3.43 -6.69
N VAL A 17 4.14 2.76 -5.59
CA VAL A 17 4.24 1.30 -5.44
C VAL A 17 2.85 0.73 -5.16
N TRP A 18 2.68 -0.54 -5.52
CA TRP A 18 1.45 -1.29 -5.27
C TRP A 18 1.69 -2.32 -4.18
N ALA A 19 0.93 -2.22 -3.09
CA ALA A 19 0.96 -3.17 -1.99
C ALA A 19 -0.24 -4.10 -2.08
N ARG A 20 0.01 -5.40 -2.25
CA ARG A 20 -1.03 -6.43 -2.18
C ARG A 20 -1.44 -6.63 -0.72
N LEU A 21 -2.74 -6.62 -0.46
CA LEU A 21 -3.31 -6.83 0.86
C LEU A 21 -3.69 -8.31 1.07
N PRO A 22 -3.87 -8.77 2.33
CA PRO A 22 -4.45 -10.08 2.61
C PRO A 22 -5.79 -10.28 1.89
N ALA A 23 -6.12 -11.52 1.55
CA ALA A 23 -7.40 -11.83 0.93
C ALA A 23 -8.56 -11.45 1.86
N GLY A 24 -9.60 -10.83 1.31
CA GLY A 24 -10.77 -10.37 2.07
C GLY A 24 -10.60 -9.01 2.77
N THR A 25 -9.44 -8.36 2.69
CA THR A 25 -9.28 -6.99 3.18
C THR A 25 -10.10 -6.01 2.34
N ASP A 26 -10.91 -5.17 3.00
CA ASP A 26 -11.56 -4.02 2.39
C ASP A 26 -10.56 -2.85 2.25
N ASP A 27 -10.19 -2.54 1.01
CA ASP A 27 -9.20 -1.51 0.68
C ASP A 27 -9.69 -0.08 0.98
N VAL A 28 -11.00 0.19 0.99
CA VAL A 28 -11.57 1.47 1.43
C VAL A 28 -11.46 1.61 2.92
N ALA A 29 -11.92 0.60 3.65
CA ALA A 29 -11.97 0.66 5.09
C ALA A 29 -10.55 0.81 5.65
N LEU A 30 -9.59 0.09 5.08
CA LEU A 30 -8.18 0.25 5.42
C LEU A 30 -7.65 1.65 5.10
N ALA A 31 -7.94 2.20 3.91
CA ALA A 31 -7.50 3.55 3.57
C ALA A 31 -8.10 4.62 4.50
N ARG A 32 -9.33 4.43 4.98
CA ARG A 32 -9.96 5.31 5.99
C ARG A 32 -9.24 5.20 7.34
N ARG A 33 -9.01 3.99 7.85
CA ARG A 33 -8.25 3.79 9.10
C ARG A 33 -6.84 4.37 9.02
N ALA A 34 -6.18 4.23 7.87
CA ALA A 34 -4.87 4.82 7.64
C ALA A 34 -4.93 6.35 7.70
N ALA A 35 -5.95 6.97 7.09
CA ALA A 35 -6.15 8.41 7.16
C ALA A 35 -6.38 8.89 8.60
N ASP A 36 -7.17 8.15 9.39
CA ASP A 36 -7.38 8.43 10.82
C ASP A 36 -6.08 8.32 11.63
N ALA A 37 -5.14 7.45 11.20
CA ALA A 37 -3.79 7.34 11.74
C ALA A 37 -2.77 8.34 11.13
N GLY A 38 -3.23 9.29 10.31
CA GLY A 38 -2.41 10.33 9.70
C GLY A 38 -1.61 9.88 8.47
N VAL A 39 -2.02 8.80 7.79
CA VAL A 39 -1.39 8.29 6.57
C VAL A 39 -2.40 8.21 5.43
N VAL A 40 -2.19 9.02 4.39
CA VAL A 40 -3.11 9.05 3.23
C VAL A 40 -2.62 8.08 2.15
N VAL A 41 -3.46 7.11 1.79
CA VAL A 41 -3.20 6.11 0.75
C VAL A 41 -4.39 5.99 -0.21
N SER A 42 -4.18 5.44 -1.40
CA SER A 42 -5.25 5.23 -2.38
C SER A 42 -5.71 3.76 -2.40
N PRO A 43 -7.02 3.47 -2.26
CA PRO A 43 -7.59 2.16 -2.53
C PRO A 43 -7.32 1.72 -3.98
N GLY A 44 -7.00 0.44 -4.17
CA GLY A 44 -6.59 -0.12 -5.43
C GLY A 44 -7.73 -0.40 -6.40
N ARG A 45 -8.91 -0.82 -5.92
CA ARG A 45 -9.98 -1.35 -6.79
C ARG A 45 -10.39 -0.42 -7.93
N ARG A 46 -10.36 0.90 -7.72
CA ARG A 46 -10.74 1.93 -8.71
C ARG A 46 -9.80 2.03 -9.92
N TRP A 47 -8.64 1.39 -9.86
CA TRP A 47 -7.62 1.44 -10.90
C TRP A 47 -7.60 0.18 -11.77
N PHE A 48 -8.41 -0.82 -11.44
CA PHE A 48 -8.60 -2.02 -12.26
C PHE A 48 -9.88 -1.86 -13.09
N VAL A 49 -9.76 -2.09 -14.40
CA VAL A 49 -10.89 -1.97 -15.36
C VAL A 49 -11.89 -3.14 -15.21
N GLY A 50 -11.46 -4.26 -14.61
CA GLY A 50 -12.28 -5.43 -14.30
C GLY A 50 -12.06 -5.94 -12.87
N GLU A 51 -12.42 -7.20 -12.60
CA GLU A 51 -12.24 -7.79 -11.26
C GLU A 51 -10.77 -7.75 -10.85
N PRO A 52 -10.42 -7.06 -9.75
CA PRO A 52 -9.04 -6.98 -9.31
C PRO A 52 -8.56 -8.37 -8.83
N PRO A 53 -7.28 -8.74 -9.04
CA PRO A 53 -6.73 -10.04 -8.62
C PRO A 53 -6.58 -10.18 -7.09
N GLY A 54 -7.20 -9.28 -6.33
CA GLY A 54 -7.16 -9.14 -4.89
C GLY A 54 -7.23 -7.68 -4.46
N PRO A 55 -7.29 -7.42 -3.14
CA PRO A 55 -7.24 -6.07 -2.62
C PRO A 55 -5.82 -5.50 -2.70
N PHE A 56 -5.70 -4.22 -3.08
CA PHE A 56 -4.43 -3.51 -3.19
C PHE A 56 -4.53 -2.09 -2.61
N LEU A 57 -3.40 -1.56 -2.16
CA LEU A 57 -3.20 -0.12 -1.98
C LEU A 57 -2.19 0.40 -2.99
N ARG A 58 -2.42 1.61 -3.48
CA ARG A 58 -1.43 2.39 -4.23
C ARG A 58 -0.81 3.42 -3.29
N LEU A 59 0.49 3.29 -3.04
CA LEU A 59 1.26 4.17 -2.17
C LEU A 59 2.05 5.16 -3.03
N SER A 60 1.89 6.45 -2.79
CA SER A 60 2.63 7.51 -3.48
C SER A 60 3.72 8.04 -2.56
N TYR A 61 4.95 8.14 -3.05
CA TYR A 61 6.10 8.60 -2.25
C TYR A 61 6.83 9.79 -2.89
N ALA A 62 6.26 10.37 -3.95
CA ALA A 62 6.82 11.52 -4.64
C ALA A 62 7.03 12.70 -3.68
N GLY A 63 8.27 13.15 -3.52
CA GLY A 63 8.58 14.35 -2.74
C GLY A 63 8.58 14.17 -1.22
N GLU A 64 8.38 12.96 -0.71
CA GLU A 64 8.45 12.67 0.74
C GLU A 64 9.88 12.26 1.14
N PRO A 65 10.42 12.78 2.25
CA PRO A 65 11.73 12.35 2.72
C PRO A 65 11.67 10.92 3.32
N PRO A 66 12.78 10.15 3.28
CA PRO A 66 12.81 8.75 3.69
C PRO A 66 12.25 8.47 5.09
N GLU A 67 12.52 9.36 6.05
CA GLU A 67 12.03 9.28 7.43
C GLU A 67 10.50 9.38 7.53
N ARG A 68 9.87 10.24 6.73
CA ARG A 68 8.40 10.35 6.66
C ARG A 68 7.78 9.12 6.00
N ILE A 69 8.45 8.56 4.99
CA ILE A 69 8.04 7.30 4.36
C ILE A 69 8.09 6.16 5.39
N ALA A 70 9.18 6.04 6.15
CA ALA A 70 9.32 5.00 7.17
C ALA A 70 8.24 5.11 8.26
N GLU A 71 8.01 6.31 8.78
CA GLU A 71 6.94 6.57 9.76
C GLU A 71 5.56 6.24 9.19
N GLY A 72 5.28 6.65 7.96
CA GLY A 72 4.03 6.36 7.27
C GLY A 72 3.79 4.86 7.07
N VAL A 73 4.83 4.10 6.71
CA VAL A 73 4.76 2.64 6.60
C VAL A 73 4.49 1.99 7.96
N THR A 74 5.15 2.43 9.03
CA THR A 74 4.91 1.91 10.38
C THR A 74 3.47 2.14 10.84
N ARG A 75 2.94 3.36 10.65
CA ARG A 75 1.55 3.69 10.98
C ARG A 75 0.55 2.91 10.14
N LEU A 76 0.79 2.79 8.83
CA LEU A 76 -0.04 1.99 7.95
C LEU A 76 -0.08 0.51 8.39
N ALA A 77 1.07 -0.05 8.79
CA ALA A 77 1.13 -1.43 9.27
C ALA A 77 0.32 -1.65 10.55
N SER A 78 0.20 -0.65 11.43
CA SER A 78 -0.57 -0.76 12.68
C SER A 78 -2.09 -0.82 12.50
N VAL A 79 -2.59 -0.43 11.32
CA VAL A 79 -4.03 -0.40 11.01
C VAL A 79 -4.46 -1.45 9.97
N LEU A 80 -3.51 -2.29 9.54
CA LEU A 80 -3.69 -3.33 8.52
C LEU A 80 -4.67 -4.40 8.99
#